data_AF-A0A0V1NDV1-F1
#
_entry.id   AF-A0A0V1NDV1-F1
#
_cell.length_a   1.000
_cell.length_b   1.000
_cell.length_c   1.000
_cell.angle_alpha   90.00
_cell.angle_beta   90.00
_cell.angle_gamma   90.00
#
_symmetry.space_group_name_H-M   'P 1'
#
loop_
_entity.id
_entity.type
_entity.pdbx_description
1 polymer ?
#
loop_
_entity_poly.entity_id
_entity_poly.type
_entity_poly.pdbx_seq_one_letter_code
_entity_poly.pdbx_strand_id
1 'polypeptide(L)' 'MHVLWQQRRNWLEEDGLIWRYRRGLTAEEGAKQVLVPRTLRNEVMQSMHDSRYAGHVGERQTLARVRSRFY' A
#
# COMPACT_ATOMS: atom_id res chain seq x y z
N MET A 1 -3.00 11.81 25.90
CA MET A 1 -3.62 10.80 25.00
C MET A 1 -4.38 11.48 23.86
N HIS A 2 -3.70 12.00 22.84
CA HIS A 2 -4.33 12.86 21.81
C HIS A 2 -3.82 12.65 20.37
N VAL A 3 -3.06 11.58 20.11
CA VAL A 3 -2.44 11.28 18.80
C VAL A 3 -3.18 10.21 17.98
N LEU A 4 -4.01 9.37 18.62
CA LEU A 4 -4.75 8.31 17.91
C LEU A 4 -5.98 8.84 17.13
N TRP A 5 -6.56 9.96 17.56
CA TRP A 5 -7.77 10.51 16.93
C TRP A 5 -7.53 11.28 15.63
N GLN A 6 -6.31 11.80 15.40
CA GLN A 6 -5.98 12.48 14.13
C GLN A 6 -5.78 11.52 12.95
N GLN A 7 -5.53 10.23 13.21
CA GLN A 7 -5.43 9.24 12.14
C GLN A 7 -6.80 8.84 11.56
N ARG A 8 -7.89 8.94 12.34
CA ARG A 8 -9.25 8.53 11.93
C ARG A 8 -9.84 9.25 10.71
N ARG A 9 -9.19 10.31 10.19
CA ARG A 9 -9.63 11.02 8.97
C ARG A 9 -9.03 10.49 7.67
N ASN A 10 -8.14 9.50 7.72
CA ASN A 10 -7.45 8.99 6.52
C ASN A 10 -7.66 7.50 6.28
N TRP A 11 -8.45 6.83 7.12
CA TRP A 11 -8.76 5.41 6.97
C TRP A 11 -10.20 5.25 6.51
N LEU A 12 -10.42 4.37 5.54
CA LEU A 12 -11.72 4.08 4.96
C LEU A 12 -11.90 2.57 4.91
N GLU A 13 -13.08 2.08 5.24
CA GLU A 13 -13.45 0.69 4.99
C GLU A 13 -14.26 0.64 3.68
N GLU A 14 -13.86 -0.23 2.76
CA GLU A 14 -14.53 -0.44 1.47
C GLU A 14 -14.24 -1.89 1.04
N ASP A 15 -15.30 -2.63 0.70
CA ASP A 15 -15.25 -4.05 0.32
C ASP A 15 -14.58 -4.97 1.36
N GLY A 16 -14.75 -4.67 2.65
CA GLY A 16 -14.13 -5.43 3.75
C GLY A 16 -12.63 -5.19 3.89
N LEU A 17 -12.08 -4.22 3.16
CA LEU A 17 -10.67 -3.84 3.20
C LEU A 17 -10.51 -2.49 3.89
N ILE A 18 -9.40 -2.34 4.62
CA ILE A 18 -9.01 -1.07 5.23
C ILE A 18 -8.10 -0.34 4.25
N TRP A 19 -8.51 0.85 3.84
CA TRP A 19 -7.80 1.73 2.93
C TRP A 19 -7.25 2.93 3.66
N ARG A 20 -6.17 3.51 3.13
CA ARG A 20 -5.74 4.85 3.45
C ARG A 20 -5.40 5.69 2.24
N TYR A 21 -5.52 7.00 2.37
CA TYR A 21 -4.95 7.91 1.38
C TYR A 21 -3.45 8.10 1.60
N ARG A 22 -2.67 7.94 0.53
CA ARG A 22 -1.24 8.24 0.55
C ARG A 22 -1.02 9.74 0.81
N ARG A 23 -0.14 10.06 1.76
CA ARG A 23 0.35 11.41 2.01
C ARG A 23 1.71 11.56 1.33
N GLY A 24 1.88 12.57 0.47
CA GLY A 24 3.09 12.84 -0.30
C GLY A 24 3.09 14.28 -0.81
N LEU A 25 4.01 14.66 -1.69
CA LEU A 25 3.99 15.93 -2.47
C LEU A 25 4.03 15.64 -3.99
N THR A 26 3.62 14.42 -4.34
CA THR A 26 3.77 13.84 -5.68
C THR A 26 2.41 13.73 -6.35
N ALA A 27 2.36 13.61 -7.68
CA ALA A 27 1.12 13.41 -8.43
C ALA A 27 0.25 12.22 -7.97
N GLU A 28 0.82 11.29 -7.20
CA GLU A 28 0.12 10.17 -6.53
C GLU A 28 -0.49 10.54 -5.16
N GLU A 29 -0.52 11.82 -4.76
CA GLU A 29 -1.27 12.30 -3.61
C GLU A 29 -2.75 11.94 -3.77
N GLY A 30 -3.35 11.34 -2.74
CA GLY A 30 -4.74 10.87 -2.80
C GLY A 30 -4.93 9.48 -3.42
N ALA A 31 -3.86 8.79 -3.84
CA ALA A 31 -3.96 7.37 -4.17
C ALA A 31 -4.34 6.55 -2.93
N LYS A 32 -5.33 5.65 -3.07
CA LYS A 32 -5.73 4.72 -2.01
C LYS A 32 -4.72 3.57 -1.92
N GLN A 33 -4.32 3.23 -0.69
CA GLN A 33 -3.49 2.07 -0.38
C GLN A 33 -4.25 1.13 0.55
N VAL A 34 -4.23 -0.17 0.26
CA VAL A 34 -4.80 -1.18 1.14
C VAL A 34 -3.84 -1.48 2.29
N LEU A 35 -4.38 -1.63 3.49
CA LEU A 35 -3.66 -2.15 4.64
C LEU A 35 -3.48 -3.65 4.48
N VAL A 36 -2.23 -4.12 4.54
CA VAL A 36 -1.93 -5.56 4.44
C VAL A 36 -1.64 -6.14 5.83
N PRO A 37 -2.42 -7.14 6.30
CA PRO A 37 -2.09 -7.90 7.50
C PRO A 37 -0.67 -8.46 7.44
N ARG A 38 0.04 -8.47 8.57
CA ARG A 38 1.44 -8.92 8.63
C ARG A 38 1.64 -10.32 8.05
N THR A 39 0.67 -11.21 8.25
CA THR A 39 0.65 -12.59 7.74
C THR A 39 0.67 -12.66 6.21
N LEU A 40 0.05 -11.69 5.52
CA LEU A 40 -0.09 -11.68 4.06
C LEU A 40 1.03 -10.92 3.34
N ARG A 41 1.96 -10.30 4.06
CA ARG A 41 3.02 -9.46 3.44
C ARG A 41 3.90 -10.24 2.49
N ASN A 42 4.27 -11.47 2.85
CA ASN A 42 5.13 -12.30 2.01
C ASN A 42 4.42 -12.69 0.70
N GLU A 43 3.15 -13.05 0.79
CA GLU A 43 2.33 -13.40 -0.39
C GLU A 43 2.15 -12.20 -1.33
N VAL A 44 1.89 -11.02 -0.77
CA VAL A 44 1.79 -9.78 -1.55
C VAL A 44 3.12 -9.44 -2.23
N MET A 45 4.23 -9.54 -1.51
CA MET A 45 5.57 -9.30 -2.07
C MET A 45 5.89 -10.28 -3.20
N GLN A 46 5.65 -11.57 -3.00
CA GLN A 46 5.90 -12.61 -3.99
C GLN A 46 5.05 -12.41 -5.25
N SER A 47 3.75 -12.16 -5.08
CA SER A 47 2.83 -11.90 -6.20
C SER A 47 3.22 -10.68 -7.03
N MET A 48 3.67 -9.61 -6.37
CA MET A 48 4.11 -8.38 -7.06
C MET A 48 5.47 -8.54 -7.74
N HIS A 49 6.32 -9.44 -7.23
CA HIS A 49 7.59 -9.79 -7.84
C HIS A 49 7.41 -10.71 -9.06
N ASP A 50 6.54 -11.71 -8.97
CA ASP A 50 6.35 -12.76 -9.99
C ASP A 50 5.41 -12.35 -11.13
N SER A 51 4.81 -11.15 -11.04
CA SER A 51 3.94 -10.64 -12.09
C SER A 51 4.66 -10.64 -13.44
N ARG A 52 4.03 -11.20 -14.48
CA ARG A 52 4.56 -11.23 -15.87
C ARG A 52 4.90 -9.83 -16.42
N TYR A 53 4.30 -8.79 -15.85
CA TYR A 53 4.53 -7.37 -16.17
C TYR A 53 5.44 -6.66 -15.15
N ALA A 54 6.02 -7.39 -14.19
CA ALA A 54 7.05 -6.89 -13.29
C ALA A 54 8.25 -6.38 -14.07
N GLY A 55 8.53 -6.99 -15.23
CA GLY A 55 9.85 -6.93 -15.85
C GLY A 55 10.87 -7.56 -14.89
N HIS A 56 11.97 -8.11 -15.39
CA HIS A 56 13.09 -8.51 -14.51
C HIS A 56 13.81 -7.28 -13.97
N VAL A 57 13.10 -6.40 -13.26
CA VAL A 57 13.61 -5.13 -12.76
C VAL A 57 13.54 -5.22 -11.24
N GLY A 58 14.71 -5.26 -10.62
CA GLY A 58 14.91 -5.78 -9.27
C GLY A 58 14.17 -5.07 -8.13
N GLU A 59 14.56 -5.41 -6.90
CA GLU A 59 13.87 -5.12 -5.64
C GLU A 59 13.30 -3.69 -5.52
N ARG A 60 14.00 -2.68 -6.02
CA ARG A 60 13.56 -1.27 -5.97
C ARG A 60 12.24 -1.03 -6.72
N GLN A 61 12.03 -1.66 -7.87
CA GLN A 61 10.78 -1.50 -8.61
C GLN A 61 9.65 -2.31 -8.00
N THR A 62 9.92 -3.53 -7.52
CA THR A 62 8.95 -4.32 -6.76
C THR A 62 8.47 -3.55 -5.54
N LEU A 63 9.39 -2.97 -4.77
CA LEU A 63 9.05 -2.15 -3.60
C LEU A 63 8.30 -0.87 -3.98
N ALA A 64 8.66 -0.19 -5.07
CA ALA A 64 7.92 0.97 -5.54
C ALA A 64 6.47 0.62 -5.89
N ARG A 65 6.25 -0.50 -6.59
CA ARG A 65 4.91 -0.99 -6.95
C ARG A 65 4.09 -1.40 -5.73
N VAL A 66 4.71 -2.12 -4.79
CA VAL A 66 4.07 -2.51 -3.53
C VAL A 66 3.68 -1.25 -2.75
N ARG A 67 4.60 -0.29 -2.60
CA ARG A 67 4.33 0.98 -1.90
C ARG A 67 3.34 1.89 -2.63
N SER A 68 3.08 1.69 -3.92
CA SER A 68 2.03 2.44 -4.62
C SER A 68 0.64 1.92 -4.24
N ARG A 69 0.49 0.62 -3.95
CA ARG A 69 -0.82 -0.06 -3.74
C ARG A 69 -1.12 -0.47 -2.31
N PHE A 70 -0.10 -0.69 -1.50
CA PHE A 70 -0.20 -1.32 -0.19
C PHE A 70 0.49 -0.50 0.90
N TYR A 71 -0.02 -0.62 2.12
CA TYR A 71 0.56 -0.07 3.36
C TYR A 71 0.84 -1.16 4.39
#